data_AF-A0A3D5BQL2-F1
#
_entry.id   AF-A0A3D5BQL2-F1
#
_cell.length_a   1.000
_cell.length_b   1.000
_cell.length_c   1.000
_cell.angle_alpha   90.00
_cell.angle_beta   90.00
_cell.angle_gamma   90.00
#
_symmetry.space_group_name_H-M   'P 1'
#
loop_
_entity.id
_entity.type
_entity.pdbx_description
1 polymer ?
#
loop_
_entity_poly.entity_id
_entity_poly.type
_entity_poly.pdbx_seq_one_letter_code
_entity_poly.pdbx_strand_id
1 'polypeptide(L)' 'MGSDASWYLRFSRTDRQVFWVSPGVVPQLENALYVETDWTLTTQDVGEYVRAEFVRKRRS' A
#
# COMPACT_ATOMS: atom_id res chain seq x y z
N MET A 1 5.76 -4.96 -14.39
CA MET A 1 5.75 -5.91 -13.28
C MET A 1 5.28 -5.13 -12.06
N GLY A 2 4.01 -5.30 -11.67
CA GLY A 2 3.47 -4.64 -10.50
C GLY A 2 4.19 -5.16 -9.28
N SER A 3 4.84 -4.28 -8.53
CA SER A 3 5.37 -4.59 -7.20
C SER A 3 4.22 -5.18 -6.39
N ASP A 4 4.37 -6.43 -5.93
CA ASP A 4 3.26 -7.26 -5.45
C ASP A 4 2.80 -6.83 -4.04
N ALA A 5 2.38 -5.57 -3.90
CA ALA A 5 1.99 -4.95 -2.63
C ALA A 5 0.95 -5.83 -1.91
N SER A 6 0.03 -6.44 -2.65
CA SER A 6 -0.94 -7.42 -2.13
C SER A 6 -0.28 -8.57 -1.37
N TRP A 7 0.80 -9.16 -1.89
CA TRP A 7 1.55 -10.21 -1.19
C TRP A 7 2.20 -9.68 0.08
N TYR A 8 2.83 -8.51 0.01
CA TYR A 8 3.45 -7.89 1.19
C TYR A 8 2.43 -7.61 2.29
N LEU A 9 1.25 -7.07 1.95
CA LEU A 9 0.18 -6.77 2.91
C LEU A 9 -0.41 -8.04 3.53
N ARG A 10 -0.63 -9.08 2.73
CA ARG A 10 -1.19 -10.36 3.18
C ARG A 10 -0.34 -11.02 4.25
N PHE A 11 0.97 -11.04 4.05
CA PHE A 11 1.91 -11.73 4.94
C PHE A 11 2.59 -10.81 5.96
N SER A 12 2.29 -9.51 5.92
CA SER A 12 2.88 -8.57 6.86
C SER A 12 2.43 -8.86 8.29
N ARG A 13 3.42 -9.02 9.17
CA ARG A 13 3.23 -9.14 10.62
C ARG A 13 3.20 -7.79 11.33
N THR A 14 3.46 -6.69 10.61
CA THR A 14 3.38 -5.33 11.14
C THR A 14 2.05 -4.71 10.75
N ASP A 15 1.63 -3.69 11.50
CA ASP A 15 0.42 -2.92 11.18
C ASP A 15 0.70 -1.74 10.23
N ARG A 16 1.94 -1.62 9.74
CA ARG A 16 2.39 -0.53 8.87
C ARG A 16 3.36 -1.03 7.82
N GLN A 17 3.11 -0.67 6.57
CA GLN A 17 3.97 -0.94 5.40
C GLN A 17 4.15 0.34 4.60
N VAL A 18 5.38 0.64 4.17
CA VAL A 18 5.69 1.85 3.40
C VAL A 18 6.42 1.47 2.13
N PHE A 19 5.93 1.96 1.00
CA PHE A 19 6.48 1.75 -0.32
C PHE A 19 6.82 3.09 -0.97
N TRP A 20 7.94 3.11 -1.69
CA TRP A 20 8.30 4.22 -2.58
C TRP A 20 8.08 3.74 -4.00
N VAL A 21 7.08 4.31 -4.68
CA VAL A 21 6.64 3.83 -5.99
C VAL A 21 6.61 4.96 -7.00
N SER A 22 6.69 4.64 -8.29
CA SER A 22 6.40 5.62 -9.34
C SER A 22 4.90 6.00 -9.34
N PRO A 23 4.52 7.23 -9.71
CA PRO A 23 3.11 7.68 -9.69
C PRO A 23 2.15 6.76 -10.46
N GLY A 24 2.59 6.19 -11.59
CA GLY A 24 1.78 5.27 -12.40
C GLY A 24 1.44 3.93 -11.71
N VAL A 25 2.05 3.63 -10.56
CA VAL A 25 1.78 2.40 -9.78
C VAL A 25 0.68 2.62 -8.75
N VAL A 26 0.32 3.86 -8.41
CA VAL A 26 -0.71 4.18 -7.41
C VAL A 26 -2.05 3.46 -7.68
N PRO A 27 -2.58 3.40 -8.92
CA PRO A 27 -3.81 2.65 -9.19
C PRO A 27 -3.72 1.15 -8.85
N GLN A 28 -2.52 0.56 -8.92
CA GLN A 28 -2.30 -0.84 -8.54
C GLN A 28 -2.31 -1.02 -7.02
N LEU A 29 -1.83 -0.03 -6.28
CA LEU A 29 -1.88 -0.01 -4.81
C LEU A 29 -3.31 0.15 -4.30
N GLU A 30 -4.12 0.98 -4.97
CA GLU A 30 -5.55 1.10 -4.70
C GLU A 30 -6.27 -0.21 -5.00
N ASN A 31 -5.94 -0.88 -6.10
CA ASN A 31 -6.45 -2.22 -6.43
C ASN A 31 -6.14 -3.26 -5.33
N ALA A 32 -4.97 -3.17 -4.70
CA ALA A 32 -4.61 -4.08 -3.60
C ALA A 32 -5.56 -3.96 -2.40
N LEU A 33 -6.12 -2.78 -2.13
CA LEU A 33 -7.08 -2.58 -1.03
C LEU A 33 -8.43 -3.30 -1.24
N TYR A 34 -8.81 -3.57 -2.49
CA TYR A 34 -10.02 -4.35 -2.77
C TYR A 34 -9.88 -5.81 -2.34
N VAL A 35 -8.65 -6.33 -2.31
CA VAL A 35 -8.35 -7.70 -1.86
C VAL A 35 -8.02 -7.70 -0.37
N GLU A 36 -7.15 -6.80 0.05
CA GLU A 36 -6.61 -6.76 1.41
C GLU A 36 -7.36 -5.71 2.25
N THR A 37 -8.66 -5.94 2.48
CA THR A 37 -9.61 -4.98 3.07
C THR A 37 -9.30 -4.54 4.50
N ASP A 38 -8.41 -5.26 5.19
CA ASP A 38 -7.92 -4.96 6.53
C ASP A 38 -6.97 -3.75 6.56
N TRP A 39 -6.63 -3.17 5.41
CA TRP A 39 -5.68 -2.07 5.30
C TRP A 39 -6.33 -0.76 4.84
N THR A 40 -5.64 0.34 5.12
CA THR A 40 -5.90 1.69 4.60
C THR A 40 -4.64 2.17 3.90
N LEU A 41 -4.77 3.00 2.86
CA LEU A 41 -3.66 3.56 2.10
C LEU A 41 -3.68 5.09 2.22
N THR A 42 -2.52 5.67 2.50
CA THR A 42 -2.26 7.10 2.31
C THR A 42 -1.11 7.27 1.31
N THR A 43 -1.26 8.21 0.39
CA THR A 43 -0.22 8.55 -0.60
C THR A 43 0.25 9.98 -0.39
N GLN A 44 1.54 10.20 -0.61
CA GLN A 44 2.15 11.51 -0.57
C GLN A 44 3.18 11.61 -1.70
N ASP A 45 3.09 12.64 -2.52
CA ASP A 45 4.09 12.93 -3.54
C ASP A 45 5.40 13.38 -2.87
N VAL A 46 6.51 12.77 -3.26
CA VAL A 46 7.85 13.06 -2.76
C VAL A 46 8.83 13.08 -3.93
N GLY A 47 8.98 14.26 -4.53
CA GLY A 47 9.81 14.43 -5.73
C GLY A 47 9.22 13.67 -6.92
N GLU A 48 9.99 12.75 -7.49
CA GLU A 48 9.56 11.90 -8.62
C GLU A 48 8.82 10.62 -8.19
N TYR A 49 8.78 10.35 -6.88
CA TYR A 49 8.14 9.16 -6.32
C TYR A 49 6.89 9.52 -5.53
N VAL A 50 6.08 8.51 -5.27
CA VAL A 50 4.97 8.54 -4.32
C VAL A 50 5.34 7.66 -3.13
N ARG A 51 5.29 8.24 -1.94
CA ARG A 51 5.32 7.50 -0.69
C ARG A 51 3.92 6.95 -0.42
N ALA A 52 3.76 5.65 -0.54
CA ALA A 52 2.53 4.94 -0.25
C ALA A 52 2.64 4.23 1.10
N GLU A 53 1.78 4.61 2.04
CA GLU A 53 1.76 4.05 3.38
C GLU A 53 0.47 3.26 3.60
N PHE A 54 0.61 1.97 3.83
CA PHE A 54 -0.47 1.10 4.25
C PHE A 54 -0.48 0.94 5.77
N VAL A 55 -1.65 1.16 6.38
CA VAL A 55 -1.87 0.96 7.82
C VAL A 55 -3.03 0.01 8.05
N ARG A 56 -2.83 -1.02 8.89
CA ARG A 56 -3.86 -2.00 9.23
C ARG A 56 -4.95 -1.34 10.08
N LYS A 57 -6.20 -1.56 9.71
CA LYS A 57 -7.37 -1.08 10.46
C LYS A 57 -7.36 -1.71 11.85
N ARG A 58 -7.62 -0.91 12.89
CA ARG A 58 -7.86 -1.45 14.23
C ARG A 58 -9.15 -2.28 14.17
N ARG A 59 -9.08 -3.54 14.59
CA ARG A 59 -10.28 -4.36 14.81
C ARG A 59 -10.97 -3.83 16.06
N SER A 60 -12.21 -3.35 15.90
CA SER A 60 -13.09 -2.92 17.00
C SER A 60 -13.59 -4.12 17.80
#